data_AF-A0A926W0Z8-F1
#
_entry.id   AF-A0A926W0Z8-F1
#
_cell.length_a   1.000
_cell.length_b   1.000
_cell.length_c   1.000
_cell.angle_alpha   90.00
_cell.angle_beta   90.00
_cell.angle_gamma   90.00
#
_symmetry.space_group_name_H-M   'P 1'
#
loop_
_entity.id
_entity.type
_entity.pdbx_description
1 polymer ?
#
loop_
_entity_poly.entity_id
_entity_poly.type
_entity_poly.pdbx_seq_one_letter_code
_entity_poly.pdbx_strand_id
1 'polypeptide(L)'
;MKLYAKTIPQTLPDWATVVTKSADLFEIEINDEHPNFQSLLEELETEIEPGIMGVKAEDLCSRLGIEMSSPSLHQLLEQAQTLISLIATHPDYRQLLNEGYQPDLNIADASTALTYLQWELDQK
;
A
#
# COMPACT_ATOMS: atom_id res chain seq x y z
N MET A 1 -8.41 -9.17 -11.05
CA MET A 1 -8.25 -9.95 -9.79
C MET A 1 -6.89 -9.68 -9.11
N LYS A 2 -6.82 -9.70 -7.77
CA LYS A 2 -5.56 -9.58 -6.99
C LYS A 2 -5.21 -10.84 -6.20
N LEU A 3 -3.95 -11.26 -6.23
CA LEU A 3 -3.45 -12.48 -5.58
C LEU A 3 -2.14 -12.21 -4.85
N TYR A 4 -1.83 -13.03 -3.85
CA TYR A 4 -0.48 -13.15 -3.32
C TYR A 4 0.20 -14.42 -3.86
N ALA A 5 1.50 -14.36 -4.13
CA ALA A 5 2.32 -15.50 -4.53
C ALA A 5 3.69 -15.45 -3.83
N LYS A 6 4.31 -16.61 -3.56
CA LYS A 6 5.67 -16.68 -2.99
C LYS A 6 6.73 -16.48 -4.06
N THR A 7 6.50 -17.01 -5.24
CA THR A 7 7.37 -16.79 -6.39
C THR A 7 6.53 -16.39 -7.60
N ILE A 8 7.19 -15.70 -8.52
CA ILE A 8 6.60 -15.23 -9.77
C ILE A 8 7.52 -15.64 -10.92
N PRO A 9 6.99 -15.87 -12.13
CA PRO A 9 7.80 -15.98 -13.34
C PRO A 9 8.72 -14.75 -13.49
N GLN A 10 9.91 -14.93 -14.08
CA GLN A 10 10.83 -13.81 -14.32
C GLN A 10 10.21 -12.69 -15.16
N THR A 11 9.30 -13.05 -16.06
CA THR A 11 8.53 -12.11 -16.88
C THR A 11 7.06 -12.42 -16.73
N LEU A 12 6.31 -11.46 -16.20
CA LEU A 12 4.87 -11.52 -16.24
C LEU A 12 4.35 -11.15 -17.64
N PRO A 13 3.22 -11.73 -18.08
CA PRO A 13 2.49 -11.24 -19.23
C PRO A 13 2.09 -9.77 -19.08
N ASP A 14 1.85 -9.09 -20.19
CA ASP A 14 1.43 -7.67 -20.23
C ASP A 14 0.07 -7.40 -19.55
N TRP A 15 -0.74 -8.45 -19.35
CA TRP A 15 -2.01 -8.44 -18.63
C TRP A 15 -1.90 -8.81 -17.14
N ALA A 16 -0.67 -8.89 -16.60
CA ALA A 16 -0.41 -9.08 -15.17
C ALA A 16 0.70 -8.14 -14.68
N THR A 17 0.59 -7.65 -13.45
CA THR A 17 1.57 -6.70 -12.89
C THR A 17 1.77 -6.93 -11.40
N VAL A 18 3.01 -6.83 -10.93
CA VAL A 18 3.32 -6.81 -9.50
C VAL A 18 2.93 -5.45 -8.94
N VAL A 19 1.99 -5.43 -8.01
CA VAL A 19 1.51 -4.22 -7.32
C VAL A 19 2.48 -3.86 -6.18
N THR A 20 2.82 -4.86 -5.35
CA THR A 20 3.65 -4.68 -4.16
C THR A 20 4.50 -5.92 -3.91
N LYS A 21 5.67 -5.73 -3.29
CA LYS A 21 6.48 -6.82 -2.72
C LYS A 21 6.66 -6.58 -1.21
N SER A 22 6.23 -7.52 -0.38
CA SER A 22 6.39 -7.44 1.07
C SER A 22 6.98 -8.74 1.60
N ALA A 23 8.14 -8.64 2.27
CA ALA A 23 8.91 -9.79 2.76
C ALA A 23 9.10 -10.87 1.68
N ASP A 24 8.35 -11.99 1.81
CA ASP A 24 8.39 -13.19 0.98
C ASP A 24 7.16 -13.35 0.06
N LEU A 25 6.33 -12.31 -0.06
CA LEU A 25 5.10 -12.34 -0.86
C LEU A 25 5.10 -11.24 -1.92
N PHE A 26 4.62 -11.61 -3.11
CA PHE A 26 4.33 -10.73 -4.23
C PHE A 26 2.82 -10.54 -4.32
N GLU A 27 2.35 -9.30 -4.26
CA GLU A 27 0.98 -8.95 -4.63
C GLU A 27 0.94 -8.73 -6.14
N ILE A 28 0.09 -9.49 -6.84
CA ILE A 28 -0.03 -9.46 -8.29
C ILE A 28 -1.47 -9.09 -8.64
N GLU A 29 -1.61 -8.10 -9.51
CA GLU A 29 -2.87 -7.77 -10.16
C GLU A 29 -2.89 -8.41 -11.55
N ILE A 30 -3.95 -9.17 -11.83
CA ILE A 30 -4.16 -9.90 -13.07
C ILE A 30 -5.47 -9.42 -13.68
N ASN A 31 -5.48 -9.15 -14.98
CA ASN A 31 -6.72 -8.97 -15.72
C ASN A 31 -7.39 -10.35 -15.92
N ASP A 32 -8.42 -10.63 -15.11
CA ASP A 32 -9.20 -11.87 -15.14
C ASP A 32 -10.22 -11.94 -16.28
N GLU A 33 -10.32 -10.90 -17.11
CA GLU A 33 -11.05 -10.95 -18.38
C GLU A 33 -10.19 -11.54 -19.51
N HIS A 34 -8.87 -11.64 -19.33
CA HIS A 34 -7.97 -12.16 -20.35
C HIS A 34 -8.11 -13.70 -20.46
N PRO A 35 -8.31 -14.28 -21.65
CA PRO A 35 -8.64 -15.71 -21.80
C PRO A 35 -7.60 -16.68 -21.24
N ASN A 36 -6.34 -16.23 -21.10
CA ASN A 36 -5.23 -17.04 -20.60
C ASN A 36 -4.88 -16.81 -19.13
N PHE A 37 -5.72 -16.09 -18.36
CA PHE A 37 -5.38 -15.77 -16.97
C PHE A 37 -5.18 -17.03 -16.11
N GLN A 38 -5.93 -18.10 -16.36
CA GLN A 38 -5.81 -19.39 -15.67
C GLN A 38 -4.42 -20.00 -15.76
N SER A 39 -3.77 -19.91 -16.93
CA SER A 39 -2.43 -20.48 -17.12
C SER A 39 -1.39 -19.79 -16.23
N LEU A 40 -1.51 -18.48 -16.01
CA LEU A 40 -0.64 -17.78 -15.06
C LEU A 40 -0.91 -18.20 -13.61
N LEU A 41 -2.17 -18.52 -13.24
CA LEU A 41 -2.49 -19.03 -11.91
C LEU A 41 -1.81 -20.38 -11.63
N GLU A 42 -1.72 -21.23 -12.65
CA GLU A 42 -1.05 -22.53 -12.58
C GLU A 42 0.49 -22.40 -12.53
N GLU A 43 1.06 -21.39 -13.18
CA GLU A 43 2.51 -21.12 -13.19
C GLU A 43 3.02 -20.43 -11.93
N LEU A 44 2.19 -19.65 -11.24
CA LEU A 44 2.55 -19.01 -9.99
C LEU A 44 2.69 -20.08 -8.89
N GLU A 45 3.82 -20.13 -8.16
CA GLU A 45 3.90 -20.91 -6.91
C GLU A 45 3.06 -20.21 -5.85
N THR A 46 1.78 -20.50 -5.92
CA THR A 46 0.73 -19.93 -5.10
C THR A 46 0.46 -20.75 -3.84
N GLU A 47 1.31 -21.74 -3.54
CA GLU A 47 1.26 -22.52 -2.31
C GLU A 47 1.76 -21.67 -1.13
N ILE A 48 0.86 -20.84 -0.63
CA ILE A 48 1.08 -20.06 0.60
C ILE A 48 0.90 -20.99 1.81
N GLU A 49 0.06 -22.04 1.68
CA GLU A 49 -0.25 -23.06 2.70
C GLU A 49 -0.30 -24.48 2.11
N PRO A 50 -0.04 -25.53 2.91
CA PRO A 50 -0.03 -26.91 2.44
C PRO A 50 -1.32 -27.32 1.72
N GLY A 51 -1.22 -27.64 0.44
CA GLY A 51 -2.34 -28.16 -0.37
C GLY A 51 -3.35 -27.12 -0.85
N ILE A 52 -3.07 -25.82 -0.72
CA ILE A 52 -3.91 -24.74 -1.30
C ILE A 52 -3.10 -23.95 -2.33
N MET A 53 -3.50 -24.07 -3.60
CA MET A 53 -2.99 -23.25 -4.70
C MET A 53 -3.83 -21.97 -4.81
N GLY A 54 -3.19 -20.81 -4.83
CA GLY A 54 -3.81 -19.54 -5.24
C GLY A 54 -4.72 -18.98 -4.18
N VAL A 55 -4.18 -18.32 -3.15
CA VAL A 55 -5.03 -17.59 -2.20
C VAL A 55 -5.27 -16.18 -2.71
N LYS A 56 -6.54 -15.83 -2.90
CA LYS A 56 -6.91 -14.44 -3.21
C LYS A 56 -6.41 -13.52 -2.11
N ALA A 57 -6.02 -12.30 -2.49
CA ALA A 57 -5.52 -11.33 -1.53
C ALA A 57 -6.55 -11.02 -0.43
N GLU A 58 -7.82 -10.91 -0.81
CA GLU A 58 -8.95 -10.72 0.12
C GLU A 58 -9.09 -11.88 1.13
N ASP A 59 -8.97 -13.13 0.67
CA ASP A 59 -9.14 -14.33 1.50
C ASP A 59 -7.96 -14.50 2.46
N LEU A 60 -6.72 -14.33 1.97
CA LEU A 60 -5.52 -14.47 2.80
C LEU A 60 -5.51 -13.41 3.90
N CYS A 61 -5.78 -12.16 3.54
CA CYS A 61 -5.73 -11.07 4.50
C CYS A 61 -6.87 -11.14 5.51
N SER A 62 -8.08 -11.52 5.09
CA SER A 62 -9.19 -11.82 6.02
C SER A 62 -8.80 -12.90 7.04
N ARG A 63 -8.11 -13.95 6.59
CA ARG A 63 -7.63 -15.06 7.45
C ARG A 63 -6.48 -14.63 8.37
N LEU A 64 -5.60 -13.76 7.92
CA LEU A 64 -4.48 -13.22 8.70
C LEU A 64 -4.88 -12.05 9.61
N GLY A 65 -6.15 -11.64 9.60
CA GLY A 65 -6.62 -10.45 10.34
C GLY A 65 -6.04 -9.14 9.79
N ILE A 66 -5.57 -9.15 8.54
CA ILE A 66 -5.09 -7.99 7.82
C ILE A 66 -6.31 -7.37 7.12
N GLU A 67 -6.71 -6.18 7.54
CA GLU A 67 -7.71 -5.42 6.81
C GLU A 67 -7.15 -5.01 5.45
N MET A 68 -7.67 -5.62 4.37
CA MET A 68 -7.40 -5.22 2.98
C MET A 68 -8.29 -4.05 2.52
N SER A 69 -9.07 -3.48 3.44
CA SER A 69 -9.76 -2.23 3.15
C SER A 69 -8.67 -1.24 2.76
N SER A 70 -8.69 -0.80 1.50
CA SER A 70 -7.99 0.42 1.13
C SER A 70 -8.54 1.48 2.08
N PRO A 71 -7.71 2.01 3.00
CA PRO A 71 -8.20 2.95 3.98
C PRO A 71 -8.89 4.09 3.23
N SER A 72 -10.05 4.50 3.73
CA SER A 72 -10.76 5.63 3.14
C SER A 72 -9.82 6.83 3.08
N LEU A 73 -10.05 7.73 2.13
CA LEU A 73 -9.22 8.93 2.02
C LEU A 73 -9.22 9.74 3.33
N HIS A 74 -10.31 9.70 4.10
CA HIS A 74 -10.39 10.24 5.46
C HIS A 74 -9.38 9.58 6.42
N GLN A 75 -9.35 8.25 6.47
CA GLN A 75 -8.40 7.51 7.30
C GLN A 75 -6.94 7.76 6.90
N LEU A 76 -6.66 7.83 5.59
CA LEU A 76 -5.33 8.18 5.08
C LEU A 76 -4.91 9.59 5.52
N LEU A 77 -5.85 10.53 5.50
CA LEU A 77 -5.60 11.90 5.92
C LEU A 77 -5.30 12.00 7.41
N GLU A 78 -6.09 11.32 8.25
CA GLU A 78 -5.89 11.27 9.70
C GLU A 78 -4.53 10.67 10.05
N GLN A 79 -4.15 9.58 9.38
CA GLN A 79 -2.83 8.96 9.54
C GLN A 79 -1.70 9.91 9.15
N ALA A 80 -1.83 10.62 8.03
CA ALA A 80 -0.84 11.58 7.58
C ALA A 80 -0.70 12.76 8.56
N GLN A 81 -1.81 13.31 9.06
CA GLN A 81 -1.82 14.38 10.07
C GLN A 81 -1.13 13.94 11.37
N THR A 82 -1.41 12.70 11.81
CA THR A 82 -0.76 12.11 12.98
C THR A 82 0.74 11.99 12.76
N LEU A 83 1.17 11.44 11.63
CA LEU A 83 2.58 11.26 11.31
C LEU A 83 3.32 12.60 11.23
N ILE A 84 2.74 13.61 10.59
CA ILE A 84 3.30 14.96 10.52
C ILE A 84 3.46 15.55 11.93
N SER A 85 2.48 15.36 12.81
CA SER A 85 2.56 15.81 14.20
C SER A 85 3.67 15.12 14.99
N LEU A 86 3.86 13.82 14.77
CA LEU A 86 4.97 13.07 15.36
C LEU A 86 6.32 13.59 14.85
N ILE A 87 6.46 13.85 13.55
CA ILE A 87 7.68 14.44 12.97
C ILE A 87 7.95 15.83 13.58
N ALA A 88 6.92 16.69 13.67
CA ALA A 88 7.04 18.04 14.23
C ALA A 88 7.55 18.06 15.68
N THR A 89 7.24 17.01 16.45
CA THR A 89 7.64 16.87 17.85
C THR A 89 8.91 16.04 18.04
N HIS A 90 9.44 15.42 16.99
CA HIS A 90 10.60 14.56 17.07
C HIS A 90 11.87 15.36 17.45
N PRO A 91 12.68 14.89 18.42
CA PRO A 91 13.89 15.59 18.86
C PRO A 91 14.85 15.90 17.71
N ASP A 92 15.12 14.94 16.83
CA ASP A 92 16.05 15.10 15.71
C ASP A 92 15.56 16.15 14.71
N TYR A 93 14.25 16.20 14.42
CA TYR A 93 13.69 17.23 13.54
C TYR A 93 13.83 18.61 14.16
N ARG A 94 13.56 18.74 15.47
CA ARG A 94 13.77 20.01 16.20
C ARG A 94 15.22 20.42 16.24
N GLN A 95 16.14 19.47 16.37
CA GLN A 95 17.58 19.75 16.31
C GLN A 95 17.97 20.31 14.95
N LEU A 96 17.51 19.72 13.85
CA LEU A 96 17.74 20.25 12.51
C LEU A 96 17.26 21.70 12.37
N LEU A 97 16.05 22.00 12.87
CA LEU A 97 15.53 23.37 12.88
C LEU A 97 16.42 24.34 13.68
N ASN A 98 16.90 23.92 14.85
CA ASN A 98 17.82 24.70 15.68
C ASN A 98 19.19 24.92 15.02
N GLU A 99 19.63 23.99 14.18
CA GLU A 99 20.85 24.08 13.38
C GLU A 99 20.67 24.96 12.12
N GLY A 100 19.46 25.50 11.90
CA GLY A 100 19.16 26.42 10.81
C GLY A 100 18.61 25.75 9.55
N TYR A 101 18.19 24.48 9.63
CA TYR A 101 17.49 23.81 8.53
C TYR A 101 16.17 24.52 8.23
N GLN A 102 16.07 25.15 7.06
CA GLN A 102 14.90 25.89 6.59
C GLN A 102 14.63 25.52 5.13
N PRO A 103 13.90 24.43 4.86
CA PRO A 103 13.50 24.09 3.50
C PRO A 103 12.41 25.05 3.00
N ASP A 104 12.31 25.19 1.67
CA ASP A 104 11.27 26.01 1.03
C ASP A 104 9.85 25.53 1.36
N LEU A 105 9.67 24.23 1.57
CA LEU A 105 8.43 23.61 2.05
C LEU A 105 8.70 22.91 3.37
N ASN A 106 7.93 23.24 4.39
CA ASN A 106 8.12 22.76 5.74
C ASN A 106 6.88 22.00 6.27
N ILE A 107 6.98 21.55 7.52
CA ILE A 107 5.92 20.79 8.19
C ILE A 107 4.60 21.56 8.29
N ALA A 108 4.64 22.89 8.46
CA ALA A 108 3.43 23.71 8.49
C ALA A 108 2.74 23.77 7.12
N ASP A 109 3.51 23.80 6.03
CA ASP A 109 2.96 23.74 4.67
C ASP A 109 2.27 22.39 4.43
N ALA A 110 2.90 21.29 4.86
CA ALA A 110 2.32 19.95 4.77
C ALA A 110 1.02 19.84 5.60
N SER A 111 1.01 20.33 6.84
CA SER A 111 -0.20 20.39 7.67
C SER A 111 -1.31 21.22 7.03
N THR A 112 -0.97 22.35 6.41
CA THR A 112 -1.94 23.22 5.73
C THR A 112 -2.54 22.51 4.52
N ALA A 113 -1.74 21.84 3.70
CA ALA A 113 -2.21 21.07 2.55
C ALA A 113 -3.20 19.97 2.96
N LEU A 114 -2.90 19.23 4.05
CA LEU A 114 -3.82 18.21 4.56
C LEU A 114 -5.11 18.83 5.12
N THR A 115 -5.05 20.02 5.73
CA THR A 115 -6.23 20.71 6.24
C THR A 115 -7.18 21.10 5.10
N TYR A 116 -6.65 21.64 4.00
CA TYR A 116 -7.45 21.95 2.82
C TYR A 116 -8.06 20.71 2.18
N LEU A 117 -7.31 19.61 2.12
CA LEU A 117 -7.86 18.34 1.63
C LEU A 117 -8.98 17.82 2.55
N GLN A 118 -8.86 17.93 3.88
CA GLN A 118 -9.93 17.56 4.81
C GLN A 118 -11.19 18.37 4.53
N TRP A 119 -11.05 19.69 4.38
CA TRP A 119 -12.19 20.56 4.10
C TRP A 119 -12.91 20.17 2.80
N GLU A 120 -12.18 19.87 1.74
CA GLU A 120 -12.79 19.41 0.48
C GLU A 120 -13.53 18.07 0.61
N LEU A 121 -13.11 17.21 1.54
CA LEU A 121 -13.79 15.96 1.84
C LEU A 121 -15.04 16.18 2.69
N ASP A 122 -14.98 17.07 3.69
CA ASP A 122 -16.11 17.37 4.59
C ASP A 122 -17.27 18.09 3.88
N GLN A 123 -17.01 18.74 2.74
CA GLN A 123 -18.03 19.41 1.93
C GLN A 123 -18.77 18.47 0.96
N LYS A 124 -18.41 17.18 0.91
CA LYS A 124 -19.00 16.18 0.01
C LYS A 124 -19.88 15.18 0.77
#